data_AF-A0A9Q5B9H1-F1
#
_entry.id   AF-A0A9Q5B9H1-F1
#
_cell.length_a   1.000
_cell.length_b   1.000
_cell.length_c   1.000
_cell.angle_alpha   90.00
_cell.angle_beta   90.00
_cell.angle_gamma   90.00
#
_symmetry.space_group_name_H-M   'P 1'
#
loop_
_entity.id
_entity.type
_entity.pdbx_description
1 polymer ?
#
loop_
_entity_poly.entity_id
_entity_poly.type
_entity_poly.pdbx_seq_one_letter_code
_entity_poly.pdbx_strand_id
1 'polypeptide(L)' 'MAMTCRTSDGDVLDTLCNQFYGHLNGTVEAVLAHNQGLADQPQPLKAGLLIVFPDLPPVTDETVQLWD' A
#
# COMPACT_ATOMS: atom_id res chain seq x y z
N MET A 1 13.89 -2.60 4.97
CA MET A 1 13.54 -2.56 6.40
C MET A 1 12.09 -2.12 6.48
N ALA A 2 11.22 -2.83 7.22
CA ALA A 2 9.82 -2.42 7.34
C ALA A 2 9.71 -1.00 7.94
N MET A 3 8.98 -0.11 7.25
CA MET A 3 8.79 1.28 7.67
C MET A 3 7.40 1.44 8.29
N THR A 4 7.31 2.05 9.47
CA THR A 4 6.01 2.41 10.07
C THR A 4 5.76 3.88 9.88
N CYS A 5 4.62 4.24 9.29
CA CYS A 5 4.19 5.62 9.14
C CYS A 5 2.88 5.86 9.91
N ARG A 6 2.59 7.13 10.18
CA ARG A 6 1.34 7.55 10.82
C ARG A 6 0.50 8.32 9.81
N THR A 7 -0.74 7.93 9.63
CA THR A 7 -1.67 8.59 8.71
C THR A 7 -2.06 9.99 9.19
N SER A 8 -2.38 10.85 8.23
CA SER A 8 -3.05 12.13 8.40
C SER A 8 -4.50 12.02 7.93
N ASP A 9 -5.31 13.04 8.25
CA ASP A 9 -6.73 13.03 7.92
C ASP A 9 -6.92 13.16 6.41
N GLY A 10 -7.67 12.24 5.81
CA GLY A 10 -7.88 12.20 4.36
C GLY A 10 -6.85 11.37 3.58
N ASP A 11 -5.92 10.70 4.26
CA ASP A 11 -4.98 9.79 3.62
C ASP A 11 -5.72 8.61 2.97
N VAL A 12 -5.28 8.22 1.78
CA VAL A 12 -5.82 7.08 1.04
C VAL A 12 -4.73 6.02 0.93
N LEU A 13 -5.07 4.76 1.23
CA LEU A 13 -4.10 3.68 1.32
C LEU A 13 -3.33 3.49 0.00
N ASP A 14 -4.03 3.47 -1.12
CA ASP A 14 -3.44 3.32 -2.45
C ASP A 14 -2.45 4.46 -2.75
N THR A 15 -2.85 5.70 -2.42
CA THR A 15 -2.00 6.87 -2.61
C THR A 15 -0.72 6.80 -1.78
N LEU A 16 -0.80 6.34 -0.52
CA LEU A 16 0.37 6.11 0.33
C LEU A 16 1.25 4.98 -0.22
N CYS A 17 0.66 3.88 -0.66
CA CYS A 17 1.39 2.75 -1.25
C CYS A 17 2.13 3.18 -2.52
N ASN A 18 1.48 3.94 -3.40
CA ASN A 18 2.09 4.45 -4.62
C ASN A 18 3.22 5.44 -4.34
N GLN A 19 3.07 6.32 -3.33
CA GLN A 19 4.14 7.25 -2.93
C GLN A 19 5.34 6.53 -2.32
N PHE A 20 5.10 5.46 -1.55
CA PHE A 20 6.16 4.73 -0.86
C PHE A 20 6.89 3.74 -1.77
N TYR A 21 6.16 2.93 -2.53
CA TYR A 21 6.72 1.88 -3.39
C TYR A 21 6.93 2.32 -4.85
N GLY A 22 6.27 3.40 -5.30
CA GLY A 22 6.30 3.85 -6.70
C GLY A 22 5.37 3.09 -7.63
N HIS A 23 4.64 2.08 -7.14
CA HIS A 23 3.67 1.30 -7.88
C HIS A 23 2.59 0.72 -6.95
N LEU A 24 1.52 0.19 -7.55
CA LEU A 24 0.42 -0.47 -6.85
C LEU A 24 0.38 -1.99 -7.02
N ASN A 25 1.23 -2.54 -7.88
CA ASN A 25 1.24 -3.98 -8.15
C ASN A 25 1.58 -4.80 -6.89
N GLY A 26 0.59 -5.45 -6.30
CA GLY A 26 0.73 -6.29 -5.10
C GLY A 26 1.08 -5.54 -3.82
N THR A 27 1.07 -4.20 -3.82
CA THR A 27 1.56 -3.40 -2.69
C THR A 27 0.49 -3.22 -1.62
N VAL A 28 -0.74 -2.93 -2.04
CA VAL A 28 -1.88 -2.69 -1.13
C VAL A 28 -2.22 -3.98 -0.39
N GLU A 29 -2.26 -5.10 -1.09
CA GLU A 29 -2.54 -6.42 -0.53
C GLU A 29 -1.48 -6.82 0.50
N ALA A 30 -0.21 -6.57 0.19
CA ALA A 30 0.88 -6.85 1.11
C ALA A 30 0.81 -5.97 2.37
N VAL A 31 0.47 -4.68 2.23
CA VAL A 31 0.25 -3.79 3.37
C VAL A 31 -0.96 -4.25 4.20
N LEU A 32 -2.08 -4.58 3.58
CA LEU A 32 -3.26 -5.08 4.29
C LEU A 32 -2.99 -6.40 5.03
N ALA A 33 -2.22 -7.32 4.43
CA ALA A 33 -1.84 -8.57 5.06
C ALA A 33 -0.97 -8.38 6.32
N HIS A 34 -0.16 -7.31 6.36
CA HIS A 34 0.68 -6.99 7.52
C HIS A 34 -0.02 -6.09 8.55
N ASN A 35 -1.17 -5.49 8.22
CA ASN A 35 -1.91 -4.58 9.10
C ASN A 35 -3.32 -5.10 9.35
N GLN A 36 -3.45 -6.05 10.28
CA GLN A 36 -4.74 -6.64 10.64
C GLN A 36 -5.72 -5.55 11.12
N GLY A 37 -6.92 -5.54 10.55
CA GLY A 37 -7.98 -4.57 10.87
C GLY A 37 -7.86 -3.23 10.14
N LEU A 38 -6.82 -3.02 9.32
CA LEU A 38 -6.73 -1.83 8.47
C LEU A 38 -7.79 -1.82 7.37
N ALA A 39 -8.13 -2.99 6.82
CA ALA A 39 -9.17 -3.14 5.78
C ALA A 39 -10.58 -2.78 6.28
N ASP A 40 -10.83 -2.93 7.59
CA ASP A 40 -12.12 -2.60 8.20
C ASP A 40 -12.29 -1.09 8.45
N GLN A 41 -11.22 -0.31 8.30
CA GLN A 41 -11.27 1.14 8.48
C GLN A 41 -11.87 1.79 7.23
N PRO A 42 -12.84 2.70 7.39
CA PRO A 42 -13.40 3.42 6.25
C PRO A 42 -12.31 4.27 5.60
N GLN A 43 -12.29 4.28 4.26
CA GLN A 43 -11.47 5.22 3.50
C GLN A 43 -12.29 6.46 3.13
N PRO A 44 -11.71 7.68 3.16
CA PRO A 44 -10.32 8.01 3.51
C PRO A 44 -9.98 7.74 4.98
N LEU A 45 -8.73 7.37 5.24
CA LEU A 45 -8.24 7.02 6.56
C LEU A 45 -8.26 8.24 7.48
N LYS A 46 -8.58 7.99 8.75
CA LYS A 46 -8.49 8.99 9.80
C LYS A 46 -7.04 9.28 10.13
N ALA A 47 -6.76 10.48 10.63
CA ALA A 47 -5.45 10.77 11.20
C ALA A 47 -5.11 9.84 12.38
N GLY A 48 -3.84 9.49 12.51
CA GLY A 48 -3.30 8.80 13.68
C GLY A 48 -3.26 7.28 13.61
N LEU A 49 -3.65 6.66 12.49
CA LEU A 49 -3.43 5.22 12.30
C LEU A 49 -1.96 4.95 12.05
N LEU A 50 -1.43 3.89 12.67
CA LEU A 50 -0.08 3.39 12.40
C LEU A 50 -0.17 2.29 11.35
N ILE A 51 0.52 2.48 10.23
CA ILE A 51 0.57 1.53 9.13
C ILE A 51 2.01 1.06 8.96
N VAL A 52 2.19 -0.25 8.94
CA VAL A 52 3.45 -0.92 8.66
C VAL A 52 3.54 -1.20 7.16
N PHE A 53 4.52 -0.60 6.50
CA PHE A 53 4.89 -0.86 5.11
C PHE A 53 5.98 -1.94 5.08
N PRO A 54 5.66 -3.19 4.69
CA PRO A 54 6.64 -4.26 4.60
C PRO A 54 7.62 -4.03 3.44
N ASP A 55 8.78 -4.67 3.48
CA ASP A 55 9.63 -4.74 2.30
C ASP A 55 8.98 -5.64 1.24
N LEU A 56 8.84 -5.14 0.02
CA LEU A 56 8.29 -5.90 -1.08
C LEU A 56 9.41 -6.41 -2.00
N PRO A 57 9.26 -7.63 -2.57
CA PRO A 57 10.16 -8.09 -3.61
C PRO A 57 10.06 -7.15 -4.83
N PRO A 58 11.13 -7.06 -5.64
CA PRO A 58 11.11 -6.24 -6.85
C PRO A 58 9.97 -6.68 -7.77
N VAL A 59 9.30 -5.70 -8.39
CA VAL A 59 8.22 -5.94 -9.35
C VAL A 59 8.74 -6.81 -10.48
N THR A 60 8.00 -7.86 -10.79
CA THR A 60 8.23 -8.63 -12.00
C THR A 60 7.42 -7.96 -13.10
N ASP A 61 8.10 -7.30 -14.05
CA ASP A 61 7.45 -6.73 -15.23
C ASP A 61 7.01 -7.88 -16.16
N GLU A 62 5.76 -8.30 -16.03
CA GLU A 62 5.13 -9.19 -17.00
C GLU A 62 4.60 -8.36 -18.17
N THR A 63 5.43 -8.20 -19.20
CA THR A 63 5.04 -7.50 -20.43
C THR A 63 4.05 -8.35 -21.21
N VAL A 64 2.77 -7.98 -21.17
CA VAL A 64 1.73 -8.61 -22.00
C VAL A 64 1.52 -7.76 -23.26
N GLN A 65 1.77 -8.33 -24.45
CA GLN A 65 1.31 -7.70 -25.69
C GLN A 65 -0.20 -7.90 -25.80
N LEU A 66 -0.92 -6.77 -25.85
CA LEU A 66 -2.38 -6.79 -25.96
C LEU A 66 -2.85 -7.05 -27.40
N TRP A 67 -2.06 -6.67 -28.41
CA TRP A 67 -2.38 -6.80 -29.84
C TRP A 67 -1.10 -6.89 -30.69
N ASP A 68 -1.16 -7.53 -31.86
CA ASP A 68 -0.09 -7.62 -32.89
C ASP A 68 0.18 -6.28 -33.59
#